data_AF-A0A499VAT2-F1
#
_entry.id   AF-A0A499VAT2-F1
#
_cell.length_a   1.000
_cell.length_b   1.000
_cell.length_c   1.000
_cell.angle_alpha   90.00
_cell.angle_beta   90.00
_cell.angle_gamma   90.00
#
_symmetry.space_group_name_H-M   'P 1'
#
loop_
_entity.id
_entity.type
_entity.pdbx_description
1 polymer ?
#
loop_
_entity_poly.entity_id
_entity_poly.type
_entity_poly.pdbx_seq_one_letter_code
_entity_poly.pdbx_strand_id
1 'polypeptide(L)'
;MVPLIDERPLRYQDWVAKRREVVRELSGGHCGYLHIPDMGGSGWAQFNRDLRMEVSRPALIVDVRGNAGGHISELVVEKLTRKILGWDLTRDAQPVSYASNAPRGPVVALADEATASDGDMITAAFKLLKLGPVVGQRTWGGVVGMTGRHRLGDGTVITVPMNAAWFEEYGWSIENHGVAPDLEILRTPLDWAEGRHAQMDDAIQLAQDLLRTHPAATPPDHHDVPVHTRPKLPPRR
;
A
#
# COMPACT_ATOMS: atom_id res chain seq x y z
N MET A 1 10.27 -21.16 31.50
CA MET A 1 10.05 -20.45 30.22
C MET A 1 9.64 -21.50 29.20
N VAL A 2 8.51 -21.36 28.52
CA VAL A 2 8.07 -22.31 27.46
C VAL A 2 8.36 -21.65 26.10
N PRO A 3 9.12 -22.29 25.20
CA PRO A 3 9.37 -21.72 23.88
C PRO A 3 8.07 -21.64 23.06
N LEU A 4 7.99 -20.65 22.17
CA LEU A 4 6.87 -20.53 21.24
C LEU A 4 6.90 -21.67 20.22
N ILE A 5 5.72 -22.11 19.79
CA ILE A 5 5.57 -23.11 18.71
C ILE A 5 5.97 -22.50 17.36
N ASP A 6 5.80 -21.19 17.19
CA ASP A 6 6.10 -20.46 15.96
C ASP A 6 6.47 -19.00 16.24
N GLU A 7 7.63 -18.57 15.74
CA GLU A 7 8.12 -17.19 15.86
C GLU A 7 7.89 -16.35 14.59
N ARG A 8 7.36 -16.93 13.50
CA ARG A 8 7.18 -16.22 12.23
C ARG A 8 6.40 -14.90 12.38
N PRO A 9 5.29 -14.83 13.14
CA PRO A 9 4.59 -13.56 13.32
C PRO A 9 5.46 -12.49 14.00
N LEU A 10 6.28 -12.86 14.98
CA LEU A 10 7.16 -11.91 15.68
C LEU A 10 8.27 -11.41 14.77
N ARG A 11 8.91 -12.32 14.03
CA ARG A 11 9.96 -11.98 13.05
C ARG A 11 9.41 -11.11 11.92
N TYR A 12 8.18 -11.38 11.50
CA TYR A 12 7.49 -10.55 10.52
C TYR A 12 7.25 -9.13 11.03
N GLN A 13 6.73 -8.96 12.25
CA GLN A 13 6.52 -7.62 12.82
C GLN A 13 7.84 -6.86 13.03
N ASP A 14 8.88 -7.54 13.50
CA ASP A 14 10.24 -6.96 13.61
C ASP A 14 10.77 -6.50 12.25
N TRP A 15 10.57 -7.33 11.21
CA TRP A 15 10.94 -6.98 9.84
C TRP A 15 10.16 -5.74 9.33
N VAL A 16 8.83 -5.70 9.51
CA VAL A 16 8.01 -4.53 9.10
C VAL A 16 8.44 -3.27 9.85
N ALA A 17 8.69 -3.37 11.16
CA ALA A 17 9.11 -2.24 11.98
C ALA A 17 10.46 -1.66 11.51
N LYS A 18 11.45 -2.54 11.23
CA LYS A 18 12.76 -2.13 10.70
C LYS A 18 12.65 -1.47 9.33
N ARG A 19 11.74 -1.93 8.47
CA ARG A 19 11.55 -1.40 7.11
C ARG A 19 10.89 -0.03 7.17
N ARG A 20 9.93 0.13 8.08
CA ARG A 20 9.35 1.43 8.39
C ARG A 20 10.41 2.40 8.90
N GLU A 21 11.31 1.98 9.78
CA GLU A 21 12.40 2.83 10.28
C GLU A 21 13.31 3.32 9.15
N VAL A 22 13.73 2.42 8.25
CA VAL A 22 14.51 2.77 7.05
C VAL A 22 13.77 3.80 6.19
N VAL A 23 12.48 3.58 5.90
CA VAL A 23 11.68 4.53 5.12
C VAL A 23 11.61 5.89 5.82
N ARG A 24 11.46 5.90 7.14
CA ARG A 24 11.41 7.14 7.93
C ARG A 24 12.73 7.89 7.88
N GLU A 25 13.85 7.20 8.05
CA GLU A 25 15.18 7.80 8.04
C GLU A 25 15.51 8.39 6.67
N LEU A 26 15.42 7.58 5.61
CA LEU A 26 15.82 7.97 4.26
C LEU A 26 14.90 9.03 3.63
N SER A 27 13.63 9.08 4.05
CA SER A 27 12.69 10.12 3.58
C SER A 27 12.67 11.37 4.46
N GLY A 28 13.47 11.44 5.53
CA GLY A 28 13.35 12.52 6.53
C GLY A 28 11.95 12.59 7.16
N GLY A 29 11.25 11.45 7.26
CA GLY A 29 9.91 11.33 7.81
C GLY A 29 8.76 11.67 6.86
N HIS A 30 9.02 11.94 5.58
CA HIS A 30 7.98 12.33 4.60
C HIS A 30 7.21 11.15 4.00
N CYS A 31 7.80 9.95 3.95
CA CYS A 31 7.16 8.76 3.37
C CYS A 31 6.62 7.84 4.47
N GLY A 32 5.33 7.48 4.39
CA GLY A 32 4.71 6.35 5.08
C GLY A 32 5.10 5.00 4.46
N TYR A 33 4.95 3.93 5.22
CA TYR A 33 5.27 2.56 4.81
C TYR A 33 4.20 1.57 5.29
N LEU A 34 3.53 0.93 4.33
CA LEU A 34 2.61 -0.16 4.54
C LEU A 34 3.16 -1.41 3.89
N HIS A 35 3.21 -2.53 4.62
CA HIS A 35 3.51 -3.84 4.04
C HIS A 35 2.29 -4.74 4.09
N ILE A 36 2.01 -5.45 2.99
CA ILE A 36 0.87 -6.36 2.85
C ILE A 36 1.42 -7.76 2.49
N PRO A 37 1.52 -8.69 3.47
CA PRO A 37 2.23 -9.97 3.32
C PRO A 37 1.41 -11.05 2.58
N ASP A 38 0.09 -10.90 2.55
CA ASP A 38 -0.84 -11.75 1.80
C ASP A 38 -2.11 -10.94 1.52
N MET A 39 -2.99 -11.47 0.70
CA MET A 39 -4.33 -10.93 0.48
C MET A 39 -5.40 -11.76 1.19
N GLY A 40 -5.06 -12.31 2.35
CA GLY A 40 -6.00 -12.96 3.26
C GLY A 40 -6.36 -12.08 4.45
N GLY A 41 -6.95 -12.69 5.49
CA GLY A 41 -7.31 -11.99 6.72
C GLY A 41 -6.10 -11.43 7.49
N SER A 42 -4.94 -12.09 7.37
CA SER A 42 -3.72 -11.67 8.06
C SER A 42 -3.16 -10.38 7.44
N GLY A 43 -3.10 -10.31 6.10
CA GLY A 43 -2.72 -9.11 5.38
C GLY A 43 -3.71 -7.97 5.55
N TRP A 44 -5.02 -8.26 5.57
CA TRP A 44 -6.04 -7.25 5.89
C TRP A 44 -5.83 -6.62 7.27
N ALA A 45 -5.55 -7.46 8.27
CA ALA A 45 -5.29 -7.00 9.64
C ALA A 45 -4.00 -6.18 9.73
N GLN A 46 -2.92 -6.61 9.06
CA GLN A 46 -1.68 -5.83 9.01
C GLN A 46 -1.90 -4.46 8.35
N PHE A 47 -2.52 -4.45 7.18
CA PHE A 47 -2.79 -3.22 6.43
C PHE A 47 -3.55 -2.21 7.30
N ASN A 48 -4.66 -2.64 7.91
CA ASN A 48 -5.48 -1.75 8.74
C ASN A 48 -4.79 -1.33 10.05
N ARG A 49 -3.91 -2.16 10.63
CA ARG A 49 -3.13 -1.81 11.82
C ARG A 49 -2.32 -0.53 11.59
N ASP A 50 -1.68 -0.44 10.43
CA ASP A 50 -0.75 0.64 10.13
C ASP A 50 -1.39 1.79 9.33
N LEU A 51 -2.46 1.51 8.58
CA LEU A 51 -3.06 2.39 7.57
C LEU A 51 -3.14 3.86 8.00
N ARG A 52 -3.84 4.14 9.09
CA ARG A 52 -4.14 5.52 9.52
C ARG A 52 -2.87 6.33 9.81
N MET A 53 -1.86 5.70 10.42
CA MET A 53 -0.62 6.39 10.76
C MET A 53 0.23 6.64 9.53
N GLU A 54 0.26 5.68 8.61
CA GLU A 54 1.14 5.72 7.46
C GLU A 54 0.62 6.64 6.35
N VAL A 55 -0.70 6.67 6.10
CA VAL A 55 -1.32 7.59 5.13
C VAL A 55 -1.34 9.06 5.58
N SER A 56 -1.11 9.33 6.88
CA SER A 56 -1.00 10.69 7.41
C SER A 56 0.27 11.43 6.93
N ARG A 57 1.21 10.69 6.35
CA ARG A 57 2.50 11.18 5.86
C ARG A 57 2.34 11.75 4.45
N PRO A 58 3.19 12.71 4.05
CA PRO A 58 3.09 13.36 2.73
C PRO A 58 3.08 12.41 1.53
N ALA A 59 3.89 11.36 1.54
CA ALA A 59 3.90 10.31 0.52
C ALA A 59 3.74 8.93 1.17
N LEU A 60 3.41 7.91 0.37
CA LEU A 60 3.15 6.56 0.88
C LEU A 60 3.86 5.50 0.03
N ILE A 61 4.60 4.61 0.69
CA ILE A 61 5.14 3.39 0.11
C ILE A 61 4.20 2.24 0.47
N VAL A 62 3.72 1.50 -0.54
CA VAL A 62 2.91 0.29 -0.38
C VAL A 62 3.72 -0.90 -0.87
N ASP A 63 4.19 -1.71 0.07
CA ASP A 63 5.09 -2.83 -0.16
C ASP A 63 4.30 -4.15 -0.20
N VAL A 64 4.19 -4.73 -1.39
CA VAL A 64 3.55 -6.03 -1.65
C VAL A 64 4.57 -7.09 -2.05
N ARG A 65 5.87 -6.84 -1.82
CA ARG A 65 6.94 -7.84 -2.01
C ARG A 65 6.69 -9.07 -1.13
N GLY A 66 6.88 -10.25 -1.70
CA GLY A 66 6.60 -11.51 -1.02
C GLY A 66 5.12 -11.74 -0.66
N ASN A 67 4.19 -10.98 -1.24
CA ASN A 67 2.76 -11.17 -1.00
C ASN A 67 2.26 -12.52 -1.54
N ALA A 68 1.71 -13.36 -0.67
CA ALA A 68 1.32 -14.73 -1.00
C ALA A 68 -0.05 -14.89 -1.71
N GLY A 69 -0.71 -13.79 -2.08
CA GLY A 69 -2.02 -13.81 -2.72
C GLY A 69 -3.20 -14.01 -1.76
N GLY A 70 -4.41 -14.20 -2.30
CA GLY A 70 -5.65 -14.23 -1.53
C GLY A 70 -6.84 -13.66 -2.32
N HIS A 71 -7.61 -12.75 -1.73
CA HIS A 71 -8.84 -12.21 -2.33
C HIS A 71 -9.26 -10.82 -1.80
N ILE A 72 -8.37 -10.06 -1.15
CA ILE A 72 -8.70 -8.75 -0.57
C ILE A 72 -8.06 -7.57 -1.32
N SER A 73 -7.40 -7.80 -2.45
CA SER A 73 -6.77 -6.74 -3.25
C SER A 73 -7.73 -5.58 -3.57
N GLU A 74 -8.96 -5.87 -3.96
CA GLU A 74 -9.99 -4.86 -4.25
C GLU A 74 -10.29 -3.95 -3.05
N LEU A 75 -10.32 -4.52 -1.83
CA LEU A 75 -10.55 -3.75 -0.61
C LEU A 75 -9.37 -2.81 -0.30
N VAL A 76 -8.14 -3.26 -0.57
CA VAL A 76 -6.94 -2.43 -0.42
C VAL A 76 -6.99 -1.29 -1.42
N VAL A 77 -7.29 -1.59 -2.69
CA VAL A 77 -7.42 -0.60 -3.77
C VAL A 77 -8.51 0.44 -3.44
N GLU A 78 -9.66 0.02 -2.91
CA GLU A 78 -10.73 0.94 -2.47
C GLU A 78 -10.26 1.91 -1.38
N LYS A 79 -9.33 1.52 -0.50
CA LYS A 79 -8.74 2.43 0.48
C LYS A 79 -7.74 3.38 -0.15
N LEU A 80 -6.85 2.88 -1.01
CA LEU A 80 -5.79 3.66 -1.64
C LEU A 80 -6.30 4.67 -2.68
N THR A 81 -7.46 4.42 -3.28
CA THR A 81 -8.11 5.33 -4.26
C THR A 81 -8.85 6.51 -3.63
N ARG A 82 -9.03 6.53 -2.30
CA ARG A 82 -9.74 7.60 -1.61
C ARG A 82 -9.00 8.92 -1.75
N LYS A 83 -9.77 10.00 -1.89
CA LYS A 83 -9.26 11.38 -1.92
C LYS A 83 -9.70 12.12 -0.67
N ILE A 84 -8.81 12.97 -0.15
CA ILE A 84 -9.16 13.91 0.92
C ILE A 84 -10.03 15.01 0.30
N LEU A 85 -11.25 15.15 0.80
CA LEU A 85 -12.23 16.14 0.30
C LEU A 85 -12.37 17.36 1.22
N GLY A 86 -11.81 17.29 2.42
CA GLY A 86 -11.90 18.35 3.42
C GLY A 86 -11.20 17.96 4.71
N TRP A 87 -11.28 18.84 5.70
CA TRP A 87 -10.67 18.64 7.01
C TRP A 87 -11.57 19.18 8.12
N ASP A 88 -11.59 18.45 9.23
CA ASP A 88 -12.10 18.92 10.51
C ASP A 88 -10.95 19.54 11.32
N LEU A 89 -11.03 20.85 11.54
CA LEU A 89 -10.06 21.61 12.33
C LEU A 89 -10.64 21.82 13.73
N THR A 90 -10.31 20.91 14.65
CA THR A 90 -10.70 21.03 16.05
C THR A 90 -9.75 21.98 16.78
N ARG A 91 -10.30 22.91 17.56
CA ARG A 91 -9.52 23.84 18.39
C ARG A 91 -8.53 23.05 19.26
N ASP A 92 -7.27 23.49 19.27
CA ASP A 92 -6.18 22.91 20.05
C ASP A 92 -5.88 21.42 19.74
N ALA A 93 -6.29 20.91 18.57
CA ALA A 93 -6.03 19.56 18.13
C ALA A 93 -5.48 19.51 16.69
N GLN A 94 -4.88 18.38 16.33
CA GLN A 94 -4.40 18.17 14.96
C GLN A 94 -5.59 18.04 13.98
N PRO A 95 -5.51 18.67 12.80
CA PRO A 95 -6.55 18.52 11.78
C PRO A 95 -6.73 17.05 11.36
N VAL A 96 -7.98 16.65 11.16
CA VAL A 96 -8.33 15.31 10.66
C VAL A 96 -8.94 15.46 9.28
N SER A 97 -8.44 14.71 8.30
CA SER A 97 -9.05 14.70 6.97
C SER A 97 -10.41 14.00 6.96
N TYR A 98 -11.36 14.56 6.21
CA TYR A 98 -12.53 13.83 5.75
C TYR A 98 -12.06 12.73 4.77
N ALA A 99 -12.43 11.48 5.06
CA ALA A 99 -11.72 10.27 4.64
C ALA A 99 -10.33 10.15 5.30
N SER A 100 -10.32 9.94 6.62
CA SER A 100 -9.11 9.87 7.48
C SER A 100 -8.08 8.81 7.12
N ASN A 101 -8.45 7.84 6.27
CA ASN A 101 -7.57 6.79 5.76
C ASN A 101 -7.19 6.98 4.28
N ALA A 102 -7.45 8.16 3.70
CA ALA A 102 -7.03 8.50 2.34
C ALA A 102 -5.54 8.91 2.33
N PRO A 103 -4.74 8.45 1.35
CA PRO A 103 -3.41 8.99 1.11
C PRO A 103 -3.44 10.51 0.90
N ARG A 104 -2.46 11.22 1.46
CA ARG A 104 -2.37 12.68 1.29
C ARG A 104 -1.71 13.10 -0.01
N GLY A 105 -0.77 12.30 -0.52
CA GLY A 105 0.02 12.63 -1.70
C GLY A 105 0.37 11.37 -2.50
N PRO A 106 1.48 11.39 -3.24
CA PRO A 106 1.86 10.28 -4.11
C PRO A 106 1.99 8.96 -3.37
N VAL A 107 1.54 7.89 -4.05
CA VAL A 107 1.70 6.51 -3.59
C VAL A 107 2.66 5.80 -4.54
N VAL A 108 3.63 5.06 -4.00
CA VAL A 108 4.57 4.24 -4.78
C VAL A 108 4.44 2.80 -4.30
N ALA A 109 4.28 1.86 -5.22
CA ALA A 109 4.20 0.44 -4.89
C ALA A 109 5.57 -0.23 -5.02
N LEU A 110 5.85 -1.20 -4.15
CA LEU A 110 6.98 -2.12 -4.26
C LEU A 110 6.46 -3.53 -4.53
N ALA A 111 6.97 -4.18 -5.57
CA ALA A 111 6.62 -5.55 -5.93
C ALA A 111 7.88 -6.35 -6.33
N ASP A 112 7.84 -7.66 -6.17
CA ASP A 112 8.94 -8.56 -6.54
C ASP A 112 8.43 -9.87 -7.13
N GLU A 113 9.35 -10.75 -7.52
CA GLU A 113 9.05 -12.06 -8.10
C GLU A 113 8.25 -12.99 -7.18
N ALA A 114 8.18 -12.68 -5.88
CA ALA A 114 7.42 -13.42 -4.90
C ALA A 114 6.03 -12.80 -4.61
N THR A 115 5.72 -11.65 -5.19
CA THR A 115 4.36 -11.10 -5.23
C THR A 115 3.50 -11.97 -6.15
N ALA A 116 2.51 -12.67 -5.58
CA ALA A 116 1.83 -13.78 -6.25
C ALA A 116 0.30 -13.68 -6.22
N SER A 117 -0.34 -14.14 -7.28
CA SER A 117 -1.79 -14.33 -7.42
C SER A 117 -2.56 -13.03 -7.22
N ASP A 118 -3.35 -12.87 -6.15
CA ASP A 118 -4.00 -11.60 -5.86
C ASP A 118 -2.99 -10.44 -5.61
N GLY A 119 -1.72 -10.78 -5.34
CA GLY A 119 -0.58 -9.87 -5.41
C GLY A 119 -0.26 -9.36 -6.83
N ASP A 120 -0.36 -10.22 -7.85
CA ASP A 120 -0.29 -9.80 -9.26
C ASP A 120 -1.48 -8.85 -9.57
N MET A 121 -2.68 -9.19 -9.09
CA MET A 121 -3.91 -8.41 -9.34
C MET A 121 -3.83 -7.00 -8.77
N ILE A 122 -3.39 -6.82 -7.53
CA ILE A 122 -3.22 -5.47 -6.96
C ILE A 122 -2.17 -4.67 -7.73
N THR A 123 -1.10 -5.33 -8.20
CA THR A 123 -0.01 -4.67 -8.94
C THR A 123 -0.52 -4.18 -10.31
N ALA A 124 -1.31 -5.01 -11.00
CA ALA A 124 -2.00 -4.60 -12.22
C ALA A 124 -2.97 -3.45 -11.95
N ALA A 125 -3.83 -3.57 -10.93
CA ALA A 125 -4.80 -2.54 -10.56
C ALA A 125 -4.14 -1.20 -10.22
N PHE A 126 -3.00 -1.22 -9.53
CA PHE A 126 -2.23 -0.02 -9.19
C PHE A 126 -1.82 0.77 -10.43
N LYS A 127 -1.36 0.06 -11.48
CA LYS A 127 -0.98 0.64 -12.77
C LYS A 127 -2.19 1.10 -13.58
N LEU A 128 -3.23 0.26 -13.69
CA LEU A 128 -4.45 0.55 -14.44
C LEU A 128 -5.18 1.80 -13.92
N LEU A 129 -5.27 1.92 -12.60
CA LEU A 129 -5.91 3.05 -11.92
C LEU A 129 -4.99 4.27 -11.81
N LYS A 130 -3.74 4.16 -12.27
CA LYS A 130 -2.72 5.22 -12.19
C LYS A 130 -2.55 5.74 -10.76
N LEU A 131 -2.55 4.84 -9.77
CA LEU A 131 -2.36 5.20 -8.35
C LEU A 131 -0.94 5.72 -8.10
N GLY A 132 0.02 5.22 -8.87
CA GLY A 132 1.39 5.66 -8.91
C GLY A 132 2.28 4.61 -9.58
N PRO A 133 3.61 4.79 -9.54
CA PRO A 133 4.55 3.86 -10.13
C PRO A 133 4.75 2.61 -9.25
N VAL A 134 5.02 1.48 -9.92
CA VAL A 134 5.47 0.23 -9.30
C VAL A 134 6.98 0.12 -9.47
N VAL A 135 7.70 -0.14 -8.37
CA VAL A 135 9.16 -0.30 -8.33
C VAL A 135 9.50 -1.73 -7.90
N GLY A 136 10.56 -2.30 -8.47
CA GLY A 136 11.12 -3.58 -8.02
C GLY A 136 11.32 -4.58 -9.15
N GLN A 137 10.75 -5.77 -9.03
CA GLN A 137 10.87 -6.84 -10.03
C GLN A 137 9.50 -7.26 -10.56
N ARG A 138 9.49 -7.95 -11.71
CA ARG A 138 8.26 -8.53 -12.27
C ARG A 138 7.66 -9.53 -11.27
N THR A 139 6.34 -9.50 -11.11
CA THR A 139 5.60 -10.39 -10.21
C THR A 139 5.53 -11.84 -10.72
N TRP A 140 4.99 -12.75 -9.91
CA TRP A 140 5.01 -14.20 -10.15
C TRP A 140 4.23 -14.64 -11.40
N GLY A 141 3.06 -14.06 -11.67
CA GLY A 141 2.26 -14.37 -12.85
C GLY A 141 1.38 -15.60 -12.74
N GLY A 142 0.78 -15.88 -11.58
CA GLY A 142 -0.15 -17.01 -11.41
C GLY A 142 -1.53 -16.57 -10.96
N VAL A 143 -2.41 -16.30 -11.92
CA VAL A 143 -3.67 -15.57 -11.74
C VAL A 143 -4.89 -16.36 -12.20
N VAL A 144 -4.73 -17.65 -12.47
CA VAL A 144 -5.85 -18.60 -12.54
C VAL A 144 -6.16 -19.13 -11.15
N GLY A 145 -7.12 -18.49 -10.48
CA GLY A 145 -7.58 -18.85 -9.15
C GLY A 145 -8.24 -20.24 -9.09
N MET A 146 -8.21 -20.86 -7.92
CA MET A 146 -8.89 -22.14 -7.65
C MET A 146 -10.31 -21.91 -7.12
N THR A 147 -11.25 -22.80 -7.45
CA THR A 147 -12.57 -22.85 -6.79
C THR A 147 -12.65 -24.07 -5.90
N GLY A 148 -12.66 -23.84 -4.58
CA GLY A 148 -12.75 -24.92 -3.61
C GLY A 148 -11.49 -25.80 -3.54
N ARG A 149 -11.61 -26.89 -2.79
CA ARG A 149 -10.57 -27.90 -2.58
C ARG A 149 -11.21 -29.26 -2.79
N HIS A 150 -10.69 -30.06 -3.72
CA HIS A 150 -11.25 -31.37 -4.01
C HIS A 150 -10.53 -32.43 -3.17
N ARG A 151 -11.29 -33.15 -2.33
CA ARG A 151 -10.75 -34.21 -1.48
C ARG A 151 -10.93 -35.57 -2.17
N LEU A 152 -9.83 -36.31 -2.29
CA LEU A 152 -9.80 -37.66 -2.85
C LEU A 152 -10.12 -38.72 -1.78
N GLY A 153 -10.31 -39.97 -2.19
CA GLY A 153 -10.71 -41.07 -1.31
C GLY A 153 -9.71 -41.40 -0.18
N ASP A 154 -8.44 -41.05 -0.36
CA ASP A 154 -7.36 -41.21 0.63
C ASP A 154 -7.20 -39.98 1.55
N GLY A 155 -8.03 -38.95 1.36
CA GLY A 155 -7.96 -37.69 2.10
C GLY A 155 -7.04 -36.63 1.49
N THR A 156 -6.31 -36.94 0.41
CA THR A 156 -5.50 -35.98 -0.36
C THR A 156 -6.39 -34.83 -0.84
N VAL A 157 -5.87 -33.61 -0.77
CA VAL A 157 -6.57 -32.43 -1.26
C VAL A 157 -5.84 -31.88 -2.48
N ILE A 158 -6.56 -31.79 -3.59
CA ILE A 158 -6.07 -31.17 -4.82
C ILE A 158 -6.77 -29.82 -5.04
N THR A 159 -6.05 -28.93 -5.71
CA THR A 159 -6.54 -27.63 -6.17
C THR A 159 -6.48 -27.60 -7.68
N VAL A 160 -7.56 -27.19 -8.32
CA VAL A 160 -7.63 -27.10 -9.78
C VAL A 160 -7.80 -25.62 -10.16
N PRO A 161 -6.99 -25.10 -11.10
CA PRO A 161 -7.18 -23.75 -11.62
C PRO A 161 -8.51 -23.66 -12.37
N MET A 162 -9.38 -22.74 -11.97
CA MET A 162 -10.75 -22.61 -12.48
C MET A 162 -11.15 -21.19 -12.88
N ASN A 163 -10.60 -20.15 -12.25
CA ASN A 163 -11.02 -18.76 -12.45
C ASN A 163 -9.86 -17.94 -13.00
N ALA A 164 -9.78 -17.78 -14.32
CA ALA A 164 -8.74 -16.99 -14.95
C ALA A 164 -9.05 -15.48 -14.84
N ALA A 165 -8.08 -14.70 -14.41
CA ALA A 165 -8.17 -13.24 -14.42
C ALA A 165 -7.89 -12.67 -15.81
N TRP A 166 -8.64 -11.62 -16.17
CA TRP A 166 -8.47 -10.85 -17.41
C TRP A 166 -8.62 -9.36 -17.09
N PHE A 167 -7.77 -8.53 -17.68
CA PHE A 167 -7.86 -7.08 -17.58
C PHE A 167 -7.79 -6.45 -18.97
N GLU A 168 -8.45 -5.31 -19.18
CA GLU A 168 -8.55 -4.68 -20.49
C GLU A 168 -7.19 -4.40 -21.15
N GLU A 169 -6.24 -3.82 -20.41
CA GLU A 169 -4.89 -3.50 -20.94
C GLU A 169 -3.95 -4.73 -20.97
N TYR A 170 -4.22 -5.77 -20.18
CA TYR A 170 -3.35 -6.95 -20.10
C TYR A 170 -3.86 -8.15 -20.90
N GLY A 171 -5.13 -8.17 -21.26
CA GLY A 171 -5.82 -9.39 -21.67
C GLY A 171 -5.63 -10.52 -20.65
N TRP A 172 -5.22 -11.68 -21.13
CA TRP A 172 -4.85 -12.87 -20.33
C TRP A 172 -3.37 -12.94 -19.96
N SER A 173 -2.57 -11.94 -20.35
CA SER A 173 -1.11 -12.05 -20.37
C SER A 173 -0.44 -12.08 -19.00
N ILE A 174 -1.16 -11.75 -17.91
CA ILE A 174 -0.57 -11.82 -16.57
C ILE A 174 -0.26 -13.28 -16.21
N GLU A 175 -1.11 -14.22 -16.62
CA GLU A 175 -0.85 -15.65 -16.39
C GLU A 175 0.43 -16.10 -17.12
N ASN A 176 1.30 -16.80 -16.41
CA ASN A 176 2.61 -17.29 -16.85
C ASN A 176 3.58 -16.18 -17.29
N HIS A 177 3.33 -14.92 -16.90
CA HIS A 177 4.24 -13.80 -17.15
C HIS A 177 4.45 -12.92 -15.92
N GLY A 178 3.38 -12.46 -15.28
CA GLY A 178 3.40 -11.46 -14.21
C GLY A 178 3.25 -10.03 -14.72
N VAL A 179 3.26 -9.08 -13.79
CA VAL A 179 3.15 -7.64 -14.02
C VAL A 179 4.53 -7.01 -13.94
N ALA A 180 4.96 -6.35 -15.00
CA ALA A 180 6.24 -5.65 -15.02
C ALA A 180 6.18 -4.35 -14.18
N PRO A 181 7.24 -4.02 -13.42
CA PRO A 181 7.32 -2.74 -12.72
C PRO A 181 7.49 -1.59 -13.72
N ASP A 182 7.19 -0.36 -13.28
CA ASP A 182 7.53 0.86 -14.03
C ASP A 182 9.01 1.21 -13.91
N LEU A 183 9.60 0.90 -12.74
CA LEU A 183 11.03 1.03 -12.48
C LEU A 183 11.58 -0.32 -12.01
N GLU A 184 12.31 -0.99 -12.90
CA GLU A 184 12.93 -2.29 -12.60
C GLU A 184 14.22 -2.10 -11.79
N ILE A 185 14.23 -2.62 -10.57
CA ILE A 185 15.37 -2.59 -9.66
C ILE A 185 15.60 -3.98 -9.09
N LEU A 186 16.78 -4.53 -9.35
CA LEU A 186 17.23 -5.79 -8.79
C LEU A 186 17.89 -5.55 -7.43
N ARG A 187 17.51 -6.35 -6.43
CA ARG A 187 18.30 -6.46 -5.20
C ARG A 187 19.32 -7.57 -5.38
N THR A 188 20.59 -7.21 -5.53
CA THR A 188 21.66 -8.19 -5.74
C THR A 188 21.99 -8.97 -4.45
N PRO A 189 22.65 -10.13 -4.55
CA PRO A 189 23.18 -10.82 -3.37
C PRO A 189 24.12 -9.96 -2.53
N LEU A 190 24.88 -9.05 -3.16
CA LEU A 190 25.74 -8.10 -2.46
C LEU A 190 24.91 -7.07 -1.68
N ASP A 191 23.85 -6.52 -2.29
CA ASP A 191 22.91 -5.64 -1.57
C ASP A 191 22.31 -6.35 -0.36
N TRP A 192 21.97 -7.63 -0.51
CA TRP A 192 21.46 -8.44 0.60
C TRP A 192 22.50 -8.63 1.70
N ALA A 193 23.73 -9.01 1.34
CA ALA A 193 24.82 -9.29 2.29
C ALA A 193 25.27 -8.04 3.06
N GLU A 194 25.26 -6.87 2.41
CA GLU A 194 25.64 -5.60 3.03
C GLU A 194 24.46 -4.86 3.68
N GLY A 195 23.25 -5.43 3.65
CA GLY A 195 22.07 -4.80 4.23
C GLY A 195 21.58 -3.56 3.47
N ARG A 196 21.95 -3.41 2.21
CA ARG A 196 21.49 -2.30 1.35
C ARG A 196 20.02 -2.51 0.95
N HIS A 197 19.30 -1.41 0.88
CA HIS A 197 17.86 -1.37 0.65
C HIS A 197 17.48 -0.92 -0.77
N ALA A 198 18.33 -1.18 -1.77
CA ALA A 198 18.22 -0.70 -3.16
C ALA A 198 16.79 -0.39 -3.68
N GLN A 199 15.92 -1.41 -3.81
CA GLN A 199 14.55 -1.21 -4.27
C GLN A 199 13.74 -0.20 -3.43
N MET A 200 13.90 -0.23 -2.11
CA MET A 200 13.24 0.69 -1.19
C MET A 200 13.85 2.09 -1.26
N ASP A 201 15.18 2.21 -1.40
CA ASP A 201 15.87 3.49 -1.57
C ASP A 201 15.36 4.22 -2.82
N ASP A 202 15.29 3.51 -3.95
CA ASP A 202 14.78 4.04 -5.22
C ASP A 202 13.29 4.40 -5.14
N ALA A 203 12.47 3.57 -4.48
CA ALA A 203 11.05 3.88 -4.28
C ALA A 203 10.84 5.12 -3.40
N ILE A 204 11.66 5.32 -2.36
CA ILE A 204 11.62 6.50 -1.50
C ILE A 204 12.07 7.74 -2.27
N GLN A 205 13.14 7.65 -3.06
CA GLN A 205 13.59 8.75 -3.89
C GLN A 205 12.51 9.15 -4.90
N LEU A 206 11.93 8.16 -5.60
CA LEU A 206 10.83 8.39 -6.54
C LEU A 206 9.62 9.04 -5.87
N ALA A 207 9.23 8.58 -4.68
CA ALA A 207 8.14 9.18 -3.92
C ALA A 207 8.41 10.65 -3.54
N GLN A 208 9.65 10.98 -3.16
CA GLN A 208 10.05 12.35 -2.85
C GLN A 208 10.06 13.25 -4.10
N ASP A 209 10.52 12.74 -5.24
CA ASP A 209 10.50 13.48 -6.50
C ASP A 209 9.06 13.73 -6.99
N LEU A 210 8.19 12.73 -6.84
CA LEU A 210 6.75 12.90 -7.10
C LEU A 210 6.14 13.94 -6.15
N LEU A 211 6.52 13.94 -4.87
CA LEU A 211 5.99 14.89 -3.89
C LEU A 211 6.34 16.36 -4.24
N ARG A 212 7.49 16.60 -4.90
CA ARG A 212 7.88 17.93 -5.38
C ARG A 212 6.98 18.45 -6.50
N THR A 213 6.42 17.56 -7.32
CA THR A 213 5.57 17.92 -8.46
C THR A 213 4.08 17.79 -8.15
N HIS A 214 3.74 16.93 -7.19
CA HIS A 214 2.39 16.64 -6.72
C HIS A 214 2.37 16.74 -5.19
N PRO A 215 2.29 17.96 -4.63
CA PRO A 215 2.34 18.17 -3.20
C PRO A 215 1.21 17.44 -2.47
N ALA A 216 1.51 16.97 -1.27
CA ALA A 216 0.53 16.34 -0.41
C ALA A 216 -0.58 17.35 -0.02
N ALA A 217 -1.82 16.86 0.07
CA ALA A 217 -2.94 17.60 0.60
C ALA A 217 -2.65 18.04 2.05
N THR A 218 -2.80 19.33 2.32
CA THR A 218 -2.61 19.96 3.63
C THR A 218 -3.91 20.61 4.10
N PRO A 219 -4.20 20.56 5.41
CA PRO A 219 -5.33 21.32 5.95
C PRO A 219 -5.16 22.82 5.66
N PRO A 220 -6.27 23.57 5.49
CA PRO A 220 -6.22 25.02 5.39
C PRO A 220 -5.73 25.65 6.70
N ASP A 221 -5.34 26.92 6.64
CA ASP A 221 -5.08 27.73 7.83
C ASP A 221 -6.38 28.40 8.34
N HIS A 222 -6.24 29.29 9.34
CA HIS A 222 -7.37 29.95 10.00
C HIS A 222 -7.63 31.39 9.52
N HIS A 223 -7.05 31.87 8.41
CA HIS A 223 -7.17 33.28 8.01
C HIS A 223 -8.60 33.67 7.58
N ASP A 224 -9.33 32.77 6.91
CA ASP A 224 -10.66 33.04 6.33
C ASP A 224 -11.81 32.36 7.09
N VAL A 225 -11.66 32.15 8.40
CA VAL A 225 -12.72 31.53 9.22
C VAL A 225 -13.97 32.44 9.31
N PRO A 226 -15.19 31.87 9.31
CA PRO A 226 -16.42 32.65 9.39
C PRO A 226 -16.44 33.61 10.58
N VAL A 227 -16.79 34.87 10.31
CA VAL A 227 -16.97 35.88 11.35
C VAL A 227 -18.27 35.58 12.11
N HIS A 228 -18.14 35.13 13.35
CA HIS A 228 -19.29 34.85 14.22
C HIS A 228 -19.88 36.10 14.91
N THR A 229 -19.32 37.29 14.66
CA THR A 229 -19.91 38.53 15.20
C THR A 229 -21.27 38.77 14.56
N ARG A 230 -22.28 39.08 15.37
CA ARG A 230 -23.61 39.43 14.86
C ARG A 230 -23.51 40.59 13.86
N PRO A 231 -24.24 40.55 12.73
CA PRO A 231 -24.35 41.70 11.85
C PRO A 231 -24.82 42.93 12.62
N LYS A 232 -24.33 44.12 12.24
CA LYS A 232 -24.87 45.38 12.82
C LYS A 232 -26.36 45.45 12.53
N LEU A 233 -27.16 45.72 13.56
CA LEU A 233 -28.59 45.95 13.39
C LEU A 233 -28.81 47.19 12.50
N PRO A 234 -29.85 47.20 11.65
CA PRO A 234 -30.21 48.39 10.90
C PRO A 234 -30.57 49.54 11.86
N PRO A 235 -30.39 50.81 11.43
CA PRO A 235 -30.79 51.96 12.24
C PRO A 235 -32.27 51.89 12.60
N ARG A 236 -32.62 52.24 13.84
CA ARG A 236 -34.02 52.33 14.27
C ARG A 236 -34.72 53.41 13.44
N ARG A 237 -35.87 53.06 12.85
CA ARG A 237 -36.80 54.02 12.24
C ARG A 237 -37.63 54.72 13.30
#